data_AF-A0A368G742-F1
#
_entry.id   AF-A0A368G742-F1
#
_cell.length_a   1.000
_cell.length_b   1.000
_cell.length_c   1.000
_cell.angle_alpha   90.00
_cell.angle_beta   90.00
_cell.angle_gamma   90.00
#
_symmetry.space_group_name_H-M   'P 1'
#
loop_
_entity.id
_entity.type
_entity.pdbx_description
1 polymer ?
#
loop_
_entity_poly.entity_id
_entity_poly.type
_entity_poly.pdbx_seq_one_letter_code
_entity_poly.pdbx_strand_id
1 'polypeptide(L)'
;MDEIDYGDASKYANDTSIEMAWAVKAAERANVHMNLLMCCDTTALRLNKLQDVIHTSFRNTFPDLNVHKVTEVELKEGGMKEKWHDFCENFKELVEDYSLGTLMRMEACKGYSEENTIVVPKVSV
;
A
#
# COMPACT_ATOMS: atom_id res chain seq x y z
N MET A 1 -18.99 -27.97 -3.96
CA MET A 1 -17.96 -27.08 -3.40
C MET A 1 -18.07 -25.84 -4.26
N ASP A 2 -19.02 -24.98 -3.90
CA ASP A 2 -19.42 -23.88 -4.76
C ASP A 2 -18.28 -22.86 -4.80
N GLU A 3 -17.87 -22.49 -6.00
CA GLU A 3 -16.91 -21.42 -6.25
C GLU A 3 -17.43 -20.15 -5.59
N ILE A 4 -16.59 -19.52 -4.76
CA ILE A 4 -16.90 -18.25 -4.13
C ILE A 4 -16.91 -17.20 -5.26
N ASP A 5 -18.10 -16.77 -5.65
CA ASP A 5 -18.33 -15.66 -6.57
C ASP A 5 -17.91 -14.34 -5.89
N TYR A 6 -16.69 -13.88 -6.17
CA TYR A 6 -16.17 -12.57 -5.75
C TYR A 6 -16.77 -11.40 -6.57
N GLY A 7 -17.72 -11.67 -7.47
CA GLY A 7 -18.08 -10.85 -8.63
C GLY A 7 -19.06 -9.70 -8.42
N ASP A 8 -19.31 -9.23 -7.20
CA ASP A 8 -20.09 -8.00 -7.01
C ASP A 8 -19.78 -7.28 -5.70
N ALA A 9 -18.91 -6.27 -5.75
CA ALA A 9 -18.55 -5.45 -4.60
C ALA A 9 -19.78 -4.78 -3.94
N SER A 10 -20.87 -4.56 -4.70
CA SER A 10 -22.10 -3.95 -4.19
C SER A 10 -22.92 -4.85 -3.26
N LYS A 11 -22.59 -6.15 -3.18
CA LYS A 11 -23.19 -7.11 -2.24
C LYS A 11 -22.51 -7.14 -0.87
N TYR A 12 -21.33 -6.51 -0.76
CA TYR A 12 -20.63 -6.39 0.52
C TYR A 12 -21.09 -5.10 1.20
N ALA A 13 -21.75 -5.23 2.36
CA ALA A 13 -22.12 -4.07 3.16
C ALA A 13 -20.86 -3.41 3.73
N ASN A 14 -20.71 -2.10 3.57
CA ASN A 14 -19.70 -1.32 4.29
C ASN A 14 -20.03 -1.32 5.79
N ASP A 15 -19.51 -2.30 6.50
CA ASP A 15 -19.67 -2.41 7.94
C ASP A 15 -18.65 -1.49 8.62
N THR A 16 -19.17 -0.48 9.32
CA THR A 16 -18.35 0.51 10.04
C THR A 16 -17.41 -0.14 11.06
N SER A 17 -17.78 -1.29 11.64
CA SER A 17 -16.91 -2.01 12.57
C SER A 17 -15.70 -2.64 11.88
N ILE A 18 -15.88 -3.12 10.64
CA ILE A 18 -14.80 -3.67 9.81
C ILE A 18 -13.85 -2.55 9.38
N GLU A 19 -14.40 -1.41 8.92
CA GLU A 19 -13.60 -0.23 8.56
C GLU A 19 -12.79 0.30 9.76
N MET A 20 -13.41 0.35 10.94
CA MET A 20 -12.72 0.79 12.16
C MET A 20 -11.62 -0.19 12.58
N ALA A 21 -11.89 -1.50 12.55
CA ALA A 21 -10.89 -2.52 12.87
C ALA A 21 -9.70 -2.47 11.89
N TRP A 22 -9.99 -2.27 10.59
CA TRP A 22 -8.98 -2.06 9.57
C TRP A 22 -8.14 -0.81 9.84
N ALA A 23 -8.78 0.33 10.13
CA ALA A 23 -8.10 1.59 10.37
C ALA A 23 -7.16 1.52 11.59
N VAL A 24 -7.60 0.86 12.67
CA VAL A 24 -6.76 0.61 13.85
C VAL A 24 -5.52 -0.21 13.47
N LYS A 25 -5.69 -1.30 12.72
CA LYS A 25 -4.57 -2.16 12.31
C LYS A 25 -3.61 -1.46 11.34
N ALA A 26 -4.12 -0.60 10.46
CA ALA A 26 -3.33 0.21 9.57
C ALA A 26 -2.51 1.27 10.34
N ALA A 27 -3.09 1.89 11.36
CA ALA A 27 -2.40 2.83 12.25
C ALA A 27 -1.32 2.14 13.10
N GLU A 28 -1.59 0.95 13.65
CA GLU A 28 -0.60 0.14 14.36
C GLU A 28 0.60 -0.18 13.47
N ARG A 29 0.35 -0.59 12.22
CA ARG A 29 1.41 -0.86 11.24
C ARG A 29 2.22 0.40 10.92
N ALA A 30 1.57 1.56 10.76
CA ALA A 30 2.26 2.83 10.54
C ALA A 30 3.18 3.20 11.71
N ASN A 31 2.72 2.99 12.95
CA ASN A 31 3.54 3.22 14.15
C ASN A 31 4.75 2.27 14.21
N VAL A 32 4.55 0.97 13.95
CA VAL A 32 5.66 0.00 13.88
C VAL A 32 6.65 0.39 12.79
N HIS A 33 6.16 0.75 11.60
CA HIS A 33 7.02 1.19 10.50
C HIS A 33 7.83 2.44 10.86
N MET A 34 7.20 3.45 11.49
CA MET A 34 7.91 4.65 11.94
C MET A 34 8.99 4.32 12.97
N ASN A 35 8.69 3.45 13.93
CA ASN A 35 9.66 3.02 14.94
C ASN A 35 10.86 2.28 14.32
N LEU A 36 10.63 1.40 13.35
CA LEU A 36 11.70 0.71 12.62
C LEU A 36 12.64 1.70 11.93
N LEU A 37 12.08 2.74 11.29
CA LEU A 37 12.87 3.74 10.59
C LEU A 37 13.66 4.66 11.54
N MET A 38 13.15 4.92 12.74
CA MET A 38 13.84 5.75 13.72
C MET A 38 14.93 4.98 14.50
N CYS A 39 14.76 3.67 14.66
CA CYS A 39 15.60 2.87 15.56
C CYS A 39 16.57 1.92 14.84
N CYS A 40 16.42 1.70 13.54
CA CYS A 40 17.21 0.71 12.80
C CYS A 40 17.88 1.31 11.57
N ASP A 41 18.96 0.66 11.12
CA ASP A 41 19.55 0.93 9.82
C ASP A 41 18.57 0.51 8.71
N THR A 42 18.09 1.50 7.98
CA THR A 42 17.08 1.33 6.93
C THR A 42 17.62 0.62 5.69
N THR A 43 18.94 0.57 5.50
CA THR A 43 19.58 -0.13 4.37
C THR A 43 19.49 -1.65 4.50
N ALA A 44 19.43 -2.15 5.73
CA ALA A 44 19.28 -3.58 6.03
C ALA A 44 17.81 -3.99 6.26
N LEU A 45 16.88 -3.03 6.32
CA LEU A 45 15.48 -3.29 6.62
C LEU A 45 14.77 -3.94 5.42
N ARG A 46 14.21 -5.13 5.64
CA ARG A 46 13.34 -5.81 4.67
C ARG A 46 11.92 -5.92 5.21
N LEU A 47 10.98 -5.23 4.56
CA LEU A 47 9.57 -5.20 4.93
C LEU A 47 8.79 -6.38 4.34
N ASN A 48 9.28 -6.94 3.23
CA ASN A 48 8.67 -8.08 2.54
C ASN A 48 9.74 -9.06 2.04
N LYS A 49 9.44 -10.36 2.06
CA LYS A 49 10.29 -11.41 1.47
C LYS A 49 10.49 -11.20 -0.04
N LEU A 50 9.52 -10.62 -0.72
CA LEU A 50 9.52 -10.34 -2.15
C LEU A 50 9.91 -8.89 -2.49
N GLN A 51 10.48 -8.13 -1.54
CA GLN A 51 10.80 -6.72 -1.70
C GLN A 51 11.63 -6.43 -2.97
N ASP A 52 12.62 -7.26 -3.28
CA ASP A 52 13.48 -7.07 -4.46
C ASP A 52 12.67 -7.19 -5.78
N VAL A 53 11.73 -8.14 -5.84
CA VAL A 53 10.85 -8.36 -7.00
C VAL A 53 9.85 -7.23 -7.14
N ILE A 54 9.22 -6.83 -6.02
CA ILE A 54 8.26 -5.71 -5.98
C ILE A 54 8.94 -4.41 -6.41
N HIS A 55 10.13 -4.12 -5.87
CA HIS A 55 10.88 -2.91 -6.21
C HIS A 55 11.28 -2.89 -7.70
N THR A 56 11.72 -4.02 -8.25
CA THR A 56 12.08 -4.12 -9.67
C THR A 56 10.85 -3.88 -10.56
N SER A 57 9.73 -4.54 -10.28
CA SER A 57 8.48 -4.34 -11.01
C SER A 57 7.96 -2.90 -10.88
N PHE A 58 8.08 -2.32 -9.69
CA PHE A 58 7.71 -0.94 -9.41
C PHE A 58 8.50 0.04 -10.27
N ARG A 59 9.83 -0.10 -10.35
CA ARG A 59 10.68 0.76 -11.18
C ARG A 59 10.48 0.55 -12.68
N ASN A 60 10.11 -0.66 -13.11
CA ASN A 60 9.73 -0.90 -14.50
C ASN A 60 8.39 -0.23 -14.86
N THR A 61 7.44 -0.23 -13.91
CA THR A 61 6.10 0.31 -14.12
C THR A 61 6.07 1.83 -13.97
N PHE A 62 6.80 2.36 -12.98
CA PHE A 62 6.86 3.77 -12.60
C PHE A 62 8.31 4.27 -12.57
N PRO A 63 8.98 4.34 -13.74
CA PRO A 63 10.40 4.72 -13.80
C PRO A 63 10.65 6.15 -13.31
N ASP A 64 9.73 7.07 -13.63
CA ASP A 64 9.88 8.50 -13.34
C ASP A 64 9.24 8.93 -12.02
N LEU A 65 8.60 8.00 -11.29
CA LEU A 65 7.91 8.35 -10.05
C LEU A 65 8.90 8.67 -8.93
N ASN A 66 8.74 9.86 -8.36
CA ASN A 66 9.58 10.35 -7.29
C ASN A 66 9.19 9.69 -5.95
N VAL A 67 10.05 8.82 -5.45
CA VAL A 67 9.82 8.12 -4.16
C VAL A 67 10.08 8.98 -2.93
N HIS A 68 10.70 10.15 -3.09
CA HIS A 68 10.93 11.07 -1.98
C HIS A 68 9.64 11.80 -1.60
N LYS A 69 8.87 12.21 -2.61
CA LYS A 69 7.62 12.94 -2.43
C LYS A 69 6.66 12.60 -3.56
N VAL A 70 5.47 12.14 -3.19
CA VAL A 70 4.34 11.88 -4.08
C VAL A 70 3.14 12.71 -3.64
N THR A 71 2.28 13.05 -4.59
CA THR A 71 1.00 13.72 -4.34
C THR A 71 -0.17 12.81 -4.68
N GLU A 72 -1.34 13.10 -4.11
CA GLU A 72 -2.56 12.35 -4.42
C GLU A 72 -2.90 12.41 -5.92
N VAL A 73 -2.66 13.55 -6.56
CA VAL A 73 -2.85 13.76 -8.00
C VAL A 73 -1.98 12.81 -8.81
N GLU A 74 -0.69 12.71 -8.49
CA GLU A 74 0.24 11.81 -9.19
C GLU A 74 -0.10 10.33 -9.00
N LEU A 75 -0.76 9.97 -7.89
CA LEU A 75 -1.13 8.58 -7.60
C LEU A 75 -2.50 8.20 -8.16
N LYS A 76 -3.43 9.16 -8.33
CA LYS A 76 -4.84 8.86 -8.68
C LYS A 76 -5.27 9.37 -10.05
N GLU A 77 -4.69 10.46 -10.55
CA GLU A 77 -5.13 11.09 -11.78
C GLU A 77 -4.38 10.58 -13.02
N GLY A 78 -4.86 10.96 -14.21
CA GLY A 78 -4.16 10.69 -15.47
C GLY A 78 -3.98 9.20 -15.83
N GLY A 79 -4.89 8.34 -15.37
CA GLY A 79 -4.80 6.89 -15.58
C GLY A 79 -3.85 6.16 -14.61
N MET A 80 -3.24 6.88 -13.66
CA MET A 80 -2.35 6.25 -12.67
C MET A 80 -3.08 5.28 -11.76
N LYS A 81 -4.37 5.53 -11.46
CA LYS A 81 -5.19 4.60 -10.67
C LYS A 81 -5.28 3.21 -11.32
N GLU A 82 -5.54 3.15 -12.63
CA GLU A 82 -5.62 1.88 -13.37
C GLU A 82 -4.24 1.21 -13.44
N LYS A 83 -3.19 1.99 -13.72
CA LYS A 83 -1.82 1.49 -13.76
C LYS A 83 -1.37 0.93 -12.40
N TRP A 84 -1.75 1.56 -11.30
CA TRP A 84 -1.46 1.10 -9.94
C TRP A 84 -2.25 -0.16 -9.59
N HIS A 85 -3.50 -0.24 -10.04
CA HIS A 85 -4.32 -1.43 -9.90
C HIS A 85 -3.69 -2.63 -10.62
N ASP A 86 -3.32 -2.47 -11.89
CA ASP A 86 -2.69 -3.53 -12.69
C ASP A 86 -1.33 -3.96 -12.09
N PHE A 87 -0.57 -2.99 -11.58
CA PHE A 87 0.66 -3.28 -10.82
C PHE A 87 0.37 -4.17 -9.60
N CYS A 88 -0.67 -3.88 -8.82
CA CYS A 88 -1.03 -4.66 -7.64
C CYS A 88 -1.54 -6.07 -8.02
N GLU A 89 -2.32 -6.19 -9.09
CA GLU A 89 -2.85 -7.50 -9.56
C GLU A 89 -1.72 -8.49 -9.90
N ASN A 90 -0.57 -8.02 -10.40
CA ASN A 90 0.60 -8.87 -10.66
C ASN A 90 1.13 -9.61 -9.42
N PHE A 91 0.75 -9.17 -8.21
CA PHE A 91 1.18 -9.75 -6.95
C PHE A 91 0.07 -10.50 -6.22
N LYS A 92 -1.12 -10.62 -6.80
CA LYS A 92 -2.28 -11.26 -6.17
C LYS A 92 -2.02 -12.69 -5.68
N GLU A 93 -1.27 -13.47 -6.45
CA GLU A 93 -0.92 -14.86 -6.09
C GLU A 93 0.36 -14.96 -5.24
N LEU A 94 1.15 -13.88 -5.17
CA LEU A 94 2.47 -13.86 -4.53
C LEU A 94 2.45 -13.22 -3.15
N VAL A 95 1.55 -12.26 -2.92
CA VAL A 95 1.46 -11.48 -1.69
C VAL A 95 0.10 -11.72 -1.05
N GLU A 96 0.11 -12.34 0.12
CA GLU A 96 -1.09 -12.48 0.94
C GLU A 96 -1.65 -11.11 1.32
N ASP A 97 -2.96 -10.95 1.17
CA ASP A 97 -3.69 -9.70 1.39
C ASP A 97 -3.13 -8.51 0.58
N TYR A 98 -2.75 -8.74 -0.68
CA TYR A 98 -2.13 -7.73 -1.55
C TYR A 98 -2.95 -6.42 -1.63
N SER A 99 -4.29 -6.53 -1.66
CA SER A 99 -5.23 -5.42 -1.77
C SER A 99 -5.62 -4.79 -0.43
N LEU A 100 -5.12 -5.32 0.70
CA LEU A 100 -5.40 -4.75 2.02
C LEU A 100 -4.85 -3.33 2.11
N GLY A 101 -5.72 -2.39 2.47
CA GLY A 101 -5.33 -1.00 2.66
C GLY A 101 -4.31 -0.86 3.79
N THR A 102 -3.29 -0.06 3.58
CA THR A 102 -2.30 0.34 4.59
C THR A 102 -1.98 1.82 4.44
N LEU A 103 -1.24 2.37 5.41
CA LEU A 103 -0.85 3.77 5.42
C LEU A 103 0.57 3.94 4.88
N MET A 104 0.70 4.79 3.88
CA MET A 104 1.98 5.19 3.29
C MET A 104 2.21 6.68 3.52
N ARG A 105 3.47 7.06 3.73
CA ARG A 105 3.86 8.47 3.83
C ARG A 105 4.03 9.07 2.44
N MET A 106 3.45 10.23 2.22
CA MET A 106 3.55 10.95 0.94
C MET A 106 4.94 11.57 0.76
N GLU A 107 5.54 12.08 1.84
CA GLU A 107 6.90 12.62 1.87
C GLU A 107 7.76 11.79 2.83
N ALA A 108 8.84 11.21 2.30
CA ALA A 108 9.66 10.23 3.00
C ALA A 108 10.38 10.81 4.24
N CYS A 109 10.68 12.12 4.22
CA CYS A 109 11.37 12.82 5.30
C CYS A 109 10.45 13.26 6.45
N LYS A 110 9.14 13.15 6.29
CA LYS A 110 8.15 13.54 7.32
C LYS A 110 7.57 12.29 7.97
N GLY A 111 7.10 12.44 9.20
CA GLY A 111 6.38 11.38 9.91
C GLY A 111 4.99 11.12 9.33
N TYR A 112 4.30 10.11 9.86
CA TYR A 112 2.88 9.93 9.57
C TYR A 112 2.07 11.06 10.22
N SER A 113 1.28 11.76 9.42
CA SER A 113 0.33 12.80 9.83
C SER A 113 -0.85 12.81 8.87
N GLU A 114 -1.96 13.45 9.22
CA GLU A 114 -3.14 13.56 8.33
C GLU A 114 -2.77 14.14 6.95
N GLU A 115 -1.91 15.17 6.93
CA GLU A 115 -1.45 15.84 5.71
C GLU A 115 -0.34 15.09 4.95
N ASN A 116 0.30 14.08 5.54
CA ASN A 116 1.42 13.35 4.95
C ASN A 116 1.13 11.85 4.78
N THR A 117 -0.12 11.42 4.94
CA THR A 117 -0.49 10.00 4.90
C THR A 117 -1.54 9.74 3.84
N ILE A 118 -1.37 8.66 3.09
CA ILE A 118 -2.36 8.19 2.13
C ILE A 118 -2.61 6.69 2.31
N VAL A 119 -3.84 6.28 2.05
CA VAL A 119 -4.24 4.87 2.03
C VAL A 119 -3.84 4.25 0.70
N VAL A 120 -3.04 3.18 0.73
CA VAL A 120 -2.60 2.43 -0.44
C VAL A 120 -2.72 0.92 -0.21
N PRO A 121 -2.78 0.10 -1.26
CA PRO A 121 -2.66 -1.35 -1.12
C PRO A 121 -1.31 -1.74 -0.48
N LYS A 122 -1.31 -2.80 0.33
CA LYS A 122 -0.14 -3.33 1.06
C LYS A 122 1.10 -3.56 0.19
N VAL A 123 0.92 -3.91 -1.09
CA VAL A 123 2.03 -4.10 -2.05
C VAL A 123 2.80 -2.80 -2.34
N SER A 124 2.18 -1.65 -2.09
CA SER A 124 2.75 -0.34 -2.35
C SER A 124 3.73 0.14 -1.26
N VAL A 125 3.90 -0.62 -0.17
CA VAL A 125 4.66 -0.24 1.03
C VAL A 125 5.72 -1.28 1.38
#